data_AF-A0AA39I6F4-F1
#
_entry.id   AF-A0AA39I6F4-F1
#
_cell.length_a   1.000
_cell.length_b   1.000
_cell.length_c   1.000
_cell.angle_alpha   90.00
_cell.angle_beta   90.00
_cell.angle_gamma   90.00
#
_symmetry.space_group_name_H-M   'P 1'
#
loop_
_entity.id
_entity.type
_entity.pdbx_description
1 polymer ?
#
loop_
_entity_poly.entity_id
_entity_poly.type
_entity_poly.pdbx_seq_one_letter_code
_entity_poly.pdbx_strand_id
1 'polypeptide(L)'
;MDGTAKADLWSRVKEQERELADLRGRCVNGTLRGDLPDGFLECFKNGSADFYFRIFSYMSPSDLLRLREVCSDWNEMIVWHSYHQLDGFREGSRPVSIRISPQLAADGGVRYQLSADGVASLVVSVDTLRFCVVPFSRHKFTISLEGLSAEKALEALSMVMDAFGDITTINVTRLSITKCHAELDGARGDDIAQFTKSPHCRNLEELEFSNANMSVPFPEPSDEDLSAIVSKKALKCVTFENCSLLTPEGVVRAVENLFSISDRIIREGHRETLFRSTDTIKLYLRGCRQLQKEEMMAVRRPTGDVADDLPFRTDGDLLVLTFKSTVSRLPVDVYIKDTA
;
A
#
# COMPACT_ATOMS: atom_id res chain seq x y z
N MET A 1 49.55 5.67 7.30
CA MET A 1 49.06 4.28 7.44
C MET A 1 50.21 3.34 7.14
N ASP A 2 50.49 2.43 8.06
CA ASP A 2 51.58 1.44 7.96
C ASP A 2 51.33 0.44 6.82
N GLY A 3 52.38 -0.05 6.17
CA GLY A 3 52.31 -0.86 4.95
C GLY A 3 51.62 -2.22 5.14
N THR A 4 51.69 -2.77 6.35
CA THR A 4 51.02 -4.00 6.80
C THR A 4 49.50 -3.84 6.92
N ALA A 5 49.04 -2.72 7.51
CA ALA A 5 47.61 -2.42 7.61
C ALA A 5 46.95 -2.24 6.24
N LYS A 6 47.70 -1.69 5.26
CA LYS A 6 47.23 -1.55 3.89
C LYS A 6 47.12 -2.91 3.18
N ALA A 7 48.09 -3.80 3.36
CA ALA A 7 48.07 -5.14 2.77
C ALA A 7 46.91 -6.00 3.30
N ASP A 8 46.65 -5.93 4.61
CA ASP A 8 45.56 -6.65 5.26
C ASP A 8 44.18 -6.17 4.79
N LEU A 9 44.00 -4.84 4.67
CA LEU A 9 42.79 -4.23 4.12
C LEU A 9 42.53 -4.70 2.67
N TRP A 10 43.56 -4.71 1.82
CA TRP A 10 43.45 -5.15 0.43
C TRP A 10 43.12 -6.64 0.31
N SER A 11 43.64 -7.48 1.22
CA SER A 11 43.29 -8.90 1.25
C SER A 11 41.81 -9.10 1.57
N ARG A 12 41.28 -8.38 2.57
CA ARG A 12 39.87 -8.44 2.96
C ARG A 12 38.93 -7.95 1.86
N VAL A 13 39.28 -6.86 1.16
CA VAL A 13 38.48 -6.37 0.02
C VAL A 13 38.40 -7.42 -1.09
N LYS A 14 39.51 -8.08 -1.42
CA LYS A 14 39.53 -9.14 -2.45
C LYS A 14 38.71 -10.35 -2.05
N GLU A 15 38.77 -10.75 -0.79
CA GLU A 15 37.94 -11.84 -0.26
C GLU A 15 36.45 -11.48 -0.36
N GLN A 16 36.08 -10.28 0.08
CA GLN A 16 34.71 -9.78 -0.04
C GLN A 16 34.21 -9.72 -1.48
N GLU A 17 35.02 -9.24 -2.43
CA GLU A 17 34.66 -9.21 -3.86
C GLU A 17 34.50 -10.61 -4.46
N ARG A 18 35.32 -11.56 -4.03
CA ARG A 18 35.23 -12.96 -4.47
C ARG A 18 33.93 -13.62 -3.99
N GLU A 19 33.63 -13.49 -2.70
CA GLU A 19 32.40 -14.02 -2.12
C GLU A 19 31.16 -13.34 -2.72
N LEU A 20 31.23 -12.04 -3.01
CA LEU A 20 30.17 -11.31 -3.70
C LEU A 20 29.95 -11.81 -5.13
N ALA A 21 31.03 -12.15 -5.86
CA ALA A 21 30.94 -12.74 -7.18
C ALA A 21 30.33 -14.16 -7.14
N ASP A 22 30.68 -14.97 -6.13
CA ASP A 22 30.08 -16.30 -5.94
C ASP A 22 28.60 -16.20 -5.61
N LEU A 23 28.21 -15.30 -4.69
CA LEU A 23 26.81 -15.00 -4.38
C LEU A 23 26.04 -14.60 -5.64
N ARG A 24 26.59 -13.67 -6.42
CA ARG A 24 25.97 -13.25 -7.68
C ARG A 24 25.80 -14.42 -8.66
N GLY A 25 26.77 -15.34 -8.72
CA GLY A 25 26.68 -16.55 -9.54
C GLY A 25 25.62 -17.54 -9.07
N ARG A 26 25.34 -17.59 -7.76
CA ARG A 26 24.29 -18.43 -7.15
C ARG A 26 22.90 -17.82 -7.27
N CYS A 27 22.80 -16.49 -7.34
CA CYS A 27 21.55 -15.77 -7.53
C CYS A 27 21.10 -15.83 -9.00
N VAL A 28 20.08 -16.64 -9.28
CA VAL A 28 19.46 -16.74 -10.62
C VAL A 28 18.10 -16.07 -10.56
N ASN A 29 17.92 -14.99 -11.33
CA ASN A 29 16.70 -14.16 -11.32
C ASN A 29 16.31 -13.69 -9.90
N GLY A 30 17.29 -13.26 -9.12
CA GLY A 30 17.09 -12.82 -7.73
C GLY A 30 16.81 -13.95 -6.74
N THR A 31 16.76 -15.21 -7.18
CA THR A 31 16.58 -16.37 -6.31
C THR A 31 17.91 -17.00 -5.96
N LEU A 32 18.20 -17.15 -4.67
CA LEU A 32 19.40 -17.86 -4.22
C LEU A 32 19.26 -19.37 -4.50
N ARG A 33 20.20 -19.95 -5.28
CA ARG A 33 20.24 -21.40 -5.51
C ARG A 33 21.20 -22.10 -4.55
N GLY A 34 20.66 -23.08 -3.82
CA GLY A 34 21.41 -23.87 -2.85
C GLY A 34 21.69 -23.11 -1.56
N ASP A 35 22.47 -23.72 -0.68
CA ASP A 35 22.85 -23.10 0.58
C ASP A 35 24.06 -22.17 0.40
N LEU A 36 24.14 -21.14 1.26
CA LEU A 36 25.34 -20.32 1.37
C LEU A 36 26.45 -21.13 2.06
N PRO A 37 27.72 -20.96 1.67
CA PRO A 37 28.83 -21.60 2.36
C PRO A 37 28.88 -21.24 3.85
N ASP A 38 29.34 -22.18 4.68
CA ASP A 38 29.61 -21.92 6.09
C ASP A 38 30.61 -20.76 6.24
N GLY A 39 30.31 -19.80 7.13
CA GLY A 39 31.19 -18.65 7.38
C GLY A 39 31.09 -17.51 6.35
N PHE A 40 30.26 -17.64 5.30
CA PHE A 40 30.03 -16.57 4.30
C PHE A 40 29.74 -15.21 4.94
N LEU A 41 28.94 -15.19 6.02
CA LEU A 41 28.61 -13.98 6.77
C LEU A 41 29.77 -13.34 7.51
N GLU A 42 30.71 -14.15 8.01
CA GLU A 42 31.86 -13.65 8.78
C GLU A 42 32.75 -12.74 7.93
N CYS A 43 32.84 -13.03 6.62
CA CYS A 43 33.55 -12.18 5.64
C CYS A 43 32.94 -10.77 5.57
N PHE A 44 31.66 -10.62 5.92
CA PHE A 44 30.93 -9.37 5.78
C PHE A 44 30.68 -8.64 7.09
N LYS A 45 30.81 -9.25 8.28
CA LYS A 45 30.48 -8.64 9.59
C LYS A 45 30.99 -7.20 9.81
N ASN A 46 32.07 -6.79 9.14
CA ASN A 46 32.65 -5.44 9.22
C ASN A 46 32.56 -4.65 7.90
N GLY A 47 31.67 -5.03 6.98
CA GLY A 47 31.44 -4.36 5.71
C GLY A 47 30.82 -2.97 5.90
N SER A 48 31.02 -2.09 4.92
CA SER A 48 30.33 -0.80 4.90
C SER A 48 28.86 -0.96 4.50
N ALA A 49 28.01 0.01 4.84
CA ALA A 49 26.60 -0.05 4.48
C ALA A 49 26.36 -0.17 2.96
N ASP A 50 27.22 0.47 2.15
CA ASP A 50 27.19 0.39 0.69
C ASP A 50 27.46 -1.04 0.18
N PHE A 51 28.30 -1.79 0.91
CA PHE A 51 28.63 -3.17 0.58
C PHE A 51 27.44 -4.12 0.82
N TYR A 52 26.72 -3.93 1.92
CA TYR A 52 25.51 -4.71 2.20
C TYR A 52 24.38 -4.39 1.25
N PHE A 53 24.25 -3.12 0.85
CA PHE A 53 23.34 -2.75 -0.22
C PHE A 53 23.63 -3.54 -1.51
N ARG A 54 24.90 -3.71 -1.87
CA ARG A 54 25.29 -4.55 -3.01
C ARG A 54 24.91 -6.01 -2.81
N ILE A 55 25.21 -6.61 -1.65
CA ILE A 55 24.83 -8.01 -1.33
C ILE A 55 23.32 -8.20 -1.51
N PHE A 56 22.52 -7.36 -0.85
CA PHE A 56 21.07 -7.48 -0.88
C PHE A 56 20.50 -7.17 -2.26
N SER A 57 21.18 -6.37 -3.08
CA SER A 57 20.75 -6.07 -4.45
C SER A 57 20.64 -7.30 -5.36
N TYR A 58 21.37 -8.37 -5.07
CA TYR A 58 21.33 -9.64 -5.81
C TYR A 58 20.22 -10.60 -5.38
N MET A 59 19.55 -10.34 -4.25
CA MET A 59 18.57 -11.24 -3.65
C MET A 59 17.15 -10.66 -3.71
N SER A 60 16.17 -11.54 -3.86
CA SER A 60 14.76 -11.18 -3.78
C SER A 60 14.39 -10.77 -2.35
N PRO A 61 13.41 -9.87 -2.15
CA PRO A 61 12.90 -9.56 -0.81
C PRO A 61 12.42 -10.79 -0.04
N SER A 62 11.93 -11.82 -0.76
CA SER A 62 11.49 -13.10 -0.17
C SER A 62 12.64 -13.92 0.40
N ASP A 63 13.77 -13.99 -0.31
CA ASP A 63 14.95 -14.69 0.18
C ASP A 63 15.60 -13.93 1.33
N LEU A 64 15.59 -12.59 1.32
CA LEU A 64 16.01 -11.80 2.47
C LEU A 64 15.15 -12.06 3.71
N LEU A 65 13.83 -12.18 3.55
CA LEU A 65 12.93 -12.58 4.63
C LEU A 65 13.26 -13.98 5.17
N ARG A 66 13.59 -14.94 4.29
CA ARG A 66 14.01 -16.28 4.71
C ARG A 66 15.34 -16.23 5.46
N LEU A 67 16.34 -15.51 4.95
CA LEU A 67 17.66 -15.38 5.59
C LEU A 67 17.54 -14.80 7.00
N ARG A 68 16.62 -13.84 7.21
CA ARG A 68 16.29 -13.29 8.52
C ARG A 68 15.82 -14.36 9.52
N GLU A 69 15.12 -15.38 9.05
CA GLU A 69 14.59 -16.47 9.88
C GLU A 69 15.63 -17.57 10.16
N VAL A 70 16.74 -17.61 9.42
CA VAL A 70 17.78 -18.63 9.52
C VAL A 70 18.82 -18.30 10.61
N CYS A 71 19.21 -17.03 10.77
CA CYS A 71 20.23 -16.63 11.75
C CYS A 71 19.98 -15.25 12.37
N SER A 72 20.24 -15.11 13.67
CA SER A 72 20.20 -13.82 14.38
C SER A 72 21.16 -12.80 13.79
N ASP A 73 22.32 -13.24 13.29
CA ASP A 73 23.33 -12.35 12.70
C ASP A 73 22.84 -11.79 11.35
N TRP A 74 22.14 -12.60 10.53
CA TRP A 74 21.46 -12.12 9.31
C TRP A 74 20.39 -11.09 9.66
N ASN A 75 19.56 -11.39 10.67
CA ASN A 75 18.54 -10.46 11.14
C ASN A 75 19.20 -9.16 11.59
N GLU A 76 20.17 -9.20 12.51
CA GLU A 76 20.87 -8.03 13.04
C GLU A 76 21.55 -7.22 11.93
N MET A 77 22.16 -7.85 10.94
CA MET A 77 22.79 -7.14 9.82
C MET A 77 21.76 -6.44 8.92
N ILE A 78 20.66 -7.12 8.55
CA ILE A 78 19.57 -6.54 7.76
C ILE A 78 18.92 -5.38 8.55
N VAL A 79 18.59 -5.63 9.81
CA VAL A 79 18.10 -4.68 10.82
C VAL A 79 19.03 -3.47 10.88
N TRP A 80 20.28 -3.63 11.29
CA TRP A 80 21.23 -2.55 11.53
C TRP A 80 21.44 -1.69 10.29
N HIS A 81 21.48 -2.29 9.09
CA HIS A 81 21.65 -1.55 7.83
C HIS A 81 20.41 -0.80 7.40
N SER A 82 19.22 -1.40 7.53
CA SER A 82 17.97 -0.71 7.30
C SER A 82 17.75 0.40 8.35
N TYR A 83 18.18 0.18 9.60
CA TYR A 83 17.96 1.06 10.74
C TYR A 83 18.96 2.21 10.88
N HIS A 84 20.22 2.07 10.42
CA HIS A 84 21.19 3.18 10.53
C HIS A 84 20.84 4.38 9.64
N GLN A 85 20.12 4.15 8.55
CA GLN A 85 19.56 5.22 7.71
C GLN A 85 18.21 5.73 8.24
N LEU A 86 17.57 4.98 9.12
CA LEU A 86 16.24 5.21 9.66
C LEU A 86 16.33 5.49 11.16
N ASP A 87 16.94 6.61 11.55
CA ASP A 87 17.09 6.95 12.97
C ASP A 87 15.70 7.05 13.65
N GLY A 88 15.40 6.09 14.51
CA GLY A 88 14.11 5.93 15.21
C GLY A 88 13.34 4.65 14.86
N PHE A 89 13.63 4.01 13.73
CA PHE A 89 13.26 2.62 13.52
C PHE A 89 14.39 1.82 14.21
N ARG A 90 14.12 1.23 15.37
CA ARG A 90 15.07 0.33 16.07
C ARG A 90 14.38 -0.98 16.36
N GLU A 91 15.13 -2.06 16.55
CA GLU A 91 14.56 -3.30 17.05
C GLU A 91 13.86 -3.04 18.41
N GLY A 92 12.54 -3.30 18.48
CA GLY A 92 11.69 -2.93 19.62
C GLY A 92 10.81 -1.69 19.39
N SER A 93 11.15 -0.83 18.43
CA SER A 93 10.19 0.15 17.89
C SER A 93 9.09 -0.63 17.15
N ARG A 94 7.84 -0.36 17.51
CA ARG A 94 6.66 -0.95 16.86
C ARG A 94 5.87 0.19 16.23
N PRO A 95 6.36 0.77 15.11
CA PRO A 95 5.60 1.79 14.40
C PRO A 95 4.24 1.19 14.06
N VAL A 96 3.17 1.85 14.49
CA VAL A 96 1.79 1.36 14.29
C VAL A 96 1.47 1.23 12.81
N SER A 97 2.04 2.12 11.99
CA SER A 97 1.93 2.14 10.53
C SER A 97 3.17 2.79 9.91
N ILE A 98 3.61 2.28 8.76
CA ILE A 98 4.71 2.85 7.97
C ILE A 98 4.13 3.50 6.73
N ARG A 99 4.45 4.77 6.51
CA ARG A 99 4.03 5.53 5.34
C ARG A 99 5.10 5.51 4.26
N ILE A 100 4.69 5.14 3.05
CA ILE A 100 5.45 5.25 1.81
C ILE A 100 4.83 6.39 0.99
N SER A 101 5.61 7.46 0.78
CA SER A 101 5.20 8.65 0.06
C SER A 101 6.14 8.92 -1.12
N PRO A 102 5.76 8.58 -2.35
CA PRO A 102 6.56 8.91 -3.52
C PRO A 102 6.60 10.43 -3.72
N GLN A 103 7.76 10.94 -4.14
CA GLN A 103 8.07 12.34 -4.32
C GLN A 103 8.85 12.55 -5.61
N LEU A 104 8.61 13.67 -6.28
CA LEU A 104 9.40 14.08 -7.42
C LEU A 104 10.74 14.63 -6.95
N ALA A 105 11.83 14.02 -7.37
CA ALA A 105 13.18 14.52 -7.11
C ALA A 105 13.59 15.58 -8.15
N ALA A 106 14.63 16.35 -7.83
CA ALA A 106 15.12 17.43 -8.69
C ALA A 106 15.65 16.94 -10.06
N ASP A 107 15.99 15.65 -10.17
CA ASP A 107 16.40 14.99 -11.41
C ASP A 107 15.21 14.52 -12.27
N GLY A 108 13.97 14.78 -11.83
CA GLY A 108 12.74 14.33 -12.49
C GLY A 108 12.38 12.87 -12.19
N GLY A 109 13.20 12.15 -11.43
CA GLY A 109 12.92 10.79 -10.99
C GLY A 109 11.96 10.75 -9.79
N VAL A 110 11.33 9.59 -9.57
CA VAL A 110 10.54 9.33 -8.36
C VAL A 110 11.43 8.78 -7.25
N ARG A 111 11.38 9.39 -6.07
CA ARG A 111 11.98 8.87 -4.83
C ARG A 111 10.91 8.62 -3.79
N TYR A 112 11.18 7.75 -2.83
CA TYR A 112 10.21 7.30 -1.86
C TYR A 112 10.60 7.78 -0.48
N GLN A 113 9.75 8.62 0.12
CA GLN A 113 9.87 8.98 1.52
C GLN A 113 9.21 7.91 2.38
N LEU A 114 9.99 7.28 3.24
CA LEU A 114 9.55 6.40 4.31
C LEU A 114 9.42 7.22 5.59
N SER A 115 8.28 7.08 6.27
CA SER A 115 8.05 7.74 7.56
C SER A 115 7.19 6.87 8.48
N ALA A 116 7.32 7.07 9.78
CA ALA A 116 6.44 6.48 10.79
C ALA A 116 6.35 7.43 12.00
N ASP A 117 5.28 7.32 12.78
CA ASP A 117 5.08 8.16 13.96
C ASP A 117 6.22 7.97 14.95
N GLY A 118 6.84 9.09 15.36
CA GLY A 118 7.98 9.10 16.27
C GLY A 118 9.31 8.71 15.63
N VAL A 119 9.37 8.62 14.29
CA VAL A 119 10.59 8.25 13.55
C VAL A 119 10.93 9.29 12.49
N ALA A 120 12.22 9.58 12.32
CA ALA A 120 12.68 10.49 11.27
C ALA A 120 12.36 9.94 9.87
N SER A 121 11.97 10.82 8.96
CA SER A 121 11.68 10.40 7.58
C SER A 121 12.96 10.15 6.79
N LEU A 122 12.96 9.14 5.91
CA LEU A 122 14.06 8.82 5.02
C LEU A 122 13.59 8.85 3.57
N VAL A 123 14.39 9.42 2.67
CA VAL A 123 14.12 9.41 1.22
C VAL A 123 15.05 8.43 0.54
N VAL A 124 14.48 7.47 -0.19
CA VAL A 124 15.21 6.38 -0.85
C VAL A 124 14.84 6.24 -2.32
N SER A 125 15.70 5.62 -3.13
CA SER A 125 15.32 5.15 -4.47
C SER A 125 14.42 3.91 -4.37
N VAL A 126 13.77 3.51 -5.48
CA VAL A 126 12.98 2.26 -5.54
C VAL A 126 13.83 1.02 -5.20
N ASP A 127 15.07 0.97 -5.69
CA ASP A 127 16.00 -0.14 -5.42
C ASP A 127 16.35 -0.25 -3.94
N THR A 128 16.33 0.87 -3.21
CA THR A 128 16.57 0.91 -1.77
C THR A 128 15.28 0.69 -0.97
N LEU A 129 14.14 1.13 -1.49
CA LEU A 129 12.83 0.92 -0.87
C LEU A 129 12.56 -0.56 -0.57
N ARG A 130 12.84 -1.45 -1.53
CA ARG A 130 12.63 -2.89 -1.35
C ARG A 130 13.37 -3.45 -0.13
N PHE A 131 14.53 -2.90 0.22
CA PHE A 131 15.32 -3.35 1.37
C PHE A 131 14.87 -2.71 2.66
N CYS A 132 14.57 -1.41 2.65
CA CYS A 132 14.12 -0.70 3.84
C CYS A 132 12.81 -1.25 4.40
N VAL A 133 11.97 -1.86 3.56
CA VAL A 133 10.65 -2.37 3.94
C VAL A 133 10.67 -3.82 4.44
N VAL A 134 11.67 -4.64 4.03
CA VAL A 134 11.79 -6.07 4.40
C VAL A 134 11.74 -6.30 5.92
N PRO A 135 12.46 -5.55 6.78
CA PRO A 135 12.36 -5.73 8.24
C PRO A 135 10.93 -5.55 8.78
N PHE A 136 10.11 -4.80 8.05
CA PHE A 136 8.76 -4.42 8.44
C PHE A 136 7.66 -5.14 7.65
N SER A 137 7.97 -6.22 6.94
CA SER A 137 6.99 -6.96 6.13
C SER A 137 5.70 -7.35 6.86
N ARG A 138 5.76 -7.51 8.19
CA ARG A 138 4.60 -7.82 9.06
C ARG A 138 3.83 -6.59 9.58
N HIS A 139 4.29 -5.37 9.28
CA HIS A 139 3.66 -4.12 9.70
C HIS A 139 2.59 -3.68 8.71
N LYS A 140 1.75 -2.74 9.15
CA LYS A 140 0.77 -2.07 8.30
C LYS A 140 1.46 -0.96 7.50
N PHE A 141 1.13 -0.87 6.23
CA PHE A 141 1.63 0.18 5.35
C PHE A 141 0.52 1.13 4.93
N THR A 142 0.90 2.39 4.79
CA THR A 142 0.11 3.45 4.16
C THR A 142 0.85 3.94 2.93
N ILE A 143 0.19 4.03 1.79
CA ILE A 143 0.74 4.66 0.59
C ILE A 143 0.02 6.00 0.39
N SER A 144 0.79 7.08 0.23
CA SER A 144 0.26 8.42 0.03
C SER A 144 0.87 9.04 -1.21
N LEU A 145 0.09 9.16 -2.28
CA LEU A 145 0.44 9.88 -3.49
C LEU A 145 -0.11 11.31 -3.34
N GLU A 146 0.77 12.29 -3.22
CA GLU A 146 0.37 13.70 -3.10
C GLU A 146 1.14 14.57 -4.08
N GLY A 147 0.41 15.38 -4.86
CA GLY A 147 1.01 16.42 -5.71
C GLY A 147 1.83 15.92 -6.91
N LEU A 148 1.78 14.62 -7.22
CA LEU A 148 2.45 14.02 -8.38
C LEU A 148 1.60 14.20 -9.65
N SER A 149 2.25 14.18 -10.83
CA SER A 149 1.47 14.03 -12.06
C SER A 149 0.84 12.63 -12.12
N ALA A 150 -0.21 12.45 -12.93
CA ALA A 150 -0.90 11.17 -13.08
C ALA A 150 0.07 10.09 -13.53
N GLU A 151 0.87 10.37 -14.55
CA GLU A 151 1.92 9.47 -15.02
C GLU A 151 2.88 9.09 -13.88
N LYS A 152 3.39 10.06 -13.12
CA LYS A 152 4.34 9.79 -12.02
C LYS A 152 3.71 9.06 -10.84
N ALA A 153 2.45 9.31 -10.53
CA ALA A 153 1.72 8.60 -9.48
C ALA A 153 1.53 7.12 -9.85
N LEU A 154 1.14 6.85 -11.10
CA LEU A 154 0.96 5.50 -11.62
C LEU A 154 2.30 4.77 -11.77
N GLU A 155 3.32 5.43 -12.33
CA GLU A 155 4.70 4.94 -12.39
C GLU A 155 5.20 4.57 -10.98
N ALA A 156 4.96 5.42 -9.99
CA ALA A 156 5.37 5.17 -8.62
C ALA A 156 4.69 3.93 -8.01
N LEU A 157 3.40 3.72 -8.27
CA LEU A 157 2.67 2.52 -7.83
C LEU A 157 3.18 1.27 -8.54
N SER A 158 3.40 1.35 -9.86
CA SER A 158 3.95 0.25 -10.66
C SER A 158 5.34 -0.17 -10.17
N MET A 159 6.22 0.80 -9.98
CA MET A 159 7.55 0.58 -9.40
C MET A 159 7.50 -0.05 -8.00
N VAL A 160 6.51 0.30 -7.16
CA VAL A 160 6.30 -0.34 -5.87
C VAL A 160 5.89 -1.80 -6.05
N MET A 161 4.94 -2.10 -6.95
CA MET A 161 4.55 -3.49 -7.24
C MET A 161 5.75 -4.31 -7.73
N ASP A 162 6.51 -3.77 -8.68
CA ASP A 162 7.68 -4.45 -9.25
C ASP A 162 8.79 -4.68 -8.21
N ALA A 163 9.02 -3.70 -7.33
CA ALA A 163 10.06 -3.76 -6.31
C ALA A 163 9.82 -4.87 -5.28
N PHE A 164 8.55 -5.15 -4.96
CA PHE A 164 8.16 -6.16 -3.99
C PHE A 164 7.79 -7.50 -4.63
N GLY A 165 7.33 -7.48 -5.88
CA GLY A 165 6.86 -8.64 -6.63
C GLY A 165 5.67 -9.34 -5.99
N ASP A 166 5.21 -10.42 -6.63
CA ASP A 166 4.04 -11.19 -6.15
C ASP A 166 4.31 -11.98 -4.86
N ILE A 167 5.59 -12.26 -4.57
CA ILE A 167 5.99 -13.16 -3.48
C ILE A 167 6.10 -12.39 -2.15
N THR A 168 6.57 -11.14 -2.16
CA THR A 168 6.69 -10.31 -0.96
C THR A 168 5.56 -9.30 -0.88
N THR A 169 4.51 -9.67 -0.18
CA THR A 169 3.36 -8.79 -0.03
C THR A 169 3.54 -7.85 1.16
N ILE A 170 3.68 -6.56 0.89
CA ILE A 170 3.46 -5.52 1.91
C ILE A 170 1.97 -5.43 2.25
N ASN A 171 1.64 -5.26 3.53
CA ASN A 171 0.27 -5.17 3.99
C ASN A 171 -0.24 -3.72 3.92
N VAL A 172 -0.69 -3.28 2.73
CA VAL A 172 -1.25 -1.95 2.54
C VAL A 172 -2.64 -1.89 3.16
N THR A 173 -2.77 -1.07 4.19
CA THR A 173 -4.03 -0.84 4.92
C THR A 173 -4.67 0.50 4.60
N ARG A 174 -3.89 1.46 4.11
CA ARG A 174 -4.40 2.75 3.62
C ARG A 174 -3.73 3.15 2.31
N LEU A 175 -4.53 3.60 1.34
CA LEU A 175 -4.07 4.23 0.11
C LEU A 175 -4.74 5.60 -0.02
N SER A 176 -3.95 6.65 -0.17
CA SER A 176 -4.42 8.03 -0.36
C SER A 176 -3.82 8.61 -1.64
N ILE A 177 -4.68 9.14 -2.51
CA ILE A 177 -4.32 9.79 -3.77
C ILE A 177 -4.95 11.18 -3.73
N THR A 178 -4.13 12.22 -3.57
CA THR A 178 -4.61 13.58 -3.33
C THR A 178 -3.84 14.59 -4.17
N LYS A 179 -4.55 15.56 -4.76
CA LYS A 179 -3.94 16.66 -5.54
C LYS A 179 -3.01 16.20 -6.68
N CYS A 180 -3.17 14.99 -7.19
CA CYS A 180 -2.34 14.46 -8.27
C CYS A 180 -2.88 14.92 -9.63
N HIS A 181 -2.11 15.59 -10.48
CA HIS A 181 -2.61 16.26 -11.68
C HIS A 181 -2.36 15.50 -12.99
N ALA A 182 -3.31 15.46 -13.93
CA ALA A 182 -3.06 14.84 -15.22
C ALA A 182 -2.20 15.74 -16.13
N GLU A 183 -1.20 15.15 -16.77
CA GLU A 183 -0.59 15.71 -17.98
C GLU A 183 -1.41 15.26 -19.20
N LEU A 184 -1.47 16.10 -20.22
CA LEU A 184 -2.49 16.12 -21.29
C LEU A 184 -2.53 14.90 -22.23
N ASP A 185 -1.71 13.86 -22.04
CA ASP A 185 -1.69 12.69 -22.93
C ASP A 185 -1.47 11.36 -22.20
N GLY A 186 -2.45 10.45 -22.32
CA GLY A 186 -2.20 9.01 -22.34
C GLY A 186 -2.13 8.22 -21.03
N ALA A 187 -2.31 8.84 -19.85
CA ALA A 187 -2.32 8.10 -18.58
C ALA A 187 -3.46 7.07 -18.53
N ARG A 188 -3.11 5.77 -18.46
CA ARG A 188 -4.07 4.65 -18.40
C ARG A 188 -4.61 4.55 -16.96
N GLY A 189 -5.91 4.76 -16.78
CA GLY A 189 -6.58 4.66 -15.46
C GLY A 189 -6.53 3.27 -14.81
N ASP A 190 -6.15 2.24 -15.56
CA ASP A 190 -6.17 0.84 -15.11
C ASP A 190 -5.16 0.53 -13.99
N ASP A 191 -4.10 1.33 -13.84
CA ASP A 191 -3.00 1.02 -12.92
C ASP A 191 -3.41 1.13 -11.44
N ILE A 192 -4.34 2.03 -11.07
CA ILE A 192 -4.88 2.09 -9.70
C ILE A 192 -5.82 0.92 -9.44
N ALA A 193 -6.67 0.58 -10.40
CA ALA A 193 -7.52 -0.58 -10.31
C ALA A 193 -6.67 -1.86 -10.19
N GLN A 194 -5.56 -1.95 -10.91
CA GLN A 194 -4.61 -3.06 -10.82
C GLN A 194 -3.91 -3.09 -9.45
N PHE A 195 -3.41 -1.95 -8.97
CA PHE A 195 -2.74 -1.85 -7.67
C PHE A 195 -3.69 -2.24 -6.52
N THR A 196 -4.91 -1.72 -6.53
CA THR A 196 -5.92 -2.06 -5.52
C THR A 196 -6.34 -3.52 -5.62
N LYS A 197 -6.32 -4.15 -6.80
CA LYS A 197 -6.57 -5.60 -6.97
C LYS A 197 -5.37 -6.48 -6.56
N SER A 198 -4.16 -5.93 -6.48
CA SER A 198 -2.94 -6.68 -6.14
C SER A 198 -3.00 -7.32 -4.74
N PRO A 199 -2.17 -8.35 -4.48
CA PRO A 199 -2.04 -8.97 -3.17
C PRO A 199 -1.64 -7.98 -2.05
N HIS A 200 -0.95 -6.88 -2.38
CA HIS A 200 -0.55 -5.84 -1.42
C HIS A 200 -1.74 -5.16 -0.74
N CYS A 201 -2.85 -5.02 -1.47
CA CYS A 201 -4.08 -4.37 -1.00
C CYS A 201 -5.12 -5.39 -0.50
N ARG A 202 -4.72 -6.60 -0.13
CA ARG A 202 -5.65 -7.64 0.38
C ARG A 202 -6.39 -7.19 1.64
N ASN A 203 -5.71 -6.46 2.52
CA ASN A 203 -6.27 -5.93 3.78
C ASN A 203 -6.43 -4.41 3.74
N LEU A 204 -6.74 -3.84 2.57
CA LEU A 204 -7.00 -2.42 2.45
C LEU A 204 -8.22 -2.05 3.32
N GLU A 205 -7.99 -1.19 4.32
CA GLU A 205 -9.01 -0.72 5.27
C GLU A 205 -9.53 0.67 4.87
N GLU A 206 -8.66 1.53 4.34
CA GLU A 206 -8.97 2.91 3.98
C GLU A 206 -8.51 3.24 2.56
N LEU A 207 -9.40 3.80 1.74
CA LEU A 207 -9.07 4.41 0.46
C LEU A 207 -9.50 5.87 0.46
N GLU A 208 -8.63 6.75 0.01
CA GLU A 208 -8.92 8.16 -0.19
C GLU A 208 -8.48 8.58 -1.58
N PHE A 209 -9.40 9.18 -2.33
CA PHE A 209 -9.15 9.76 -3.64
C PHE A 209 -9.75 11.16 -3.67
N SER A 210 -8.91 12.18 -3.81
CA SER A 210 -9.34 13.59 -3.83
C SER A 210 -8.75 14.34 -5.01
N ASN A 211 -9.66 14.77 -5.89
CA ASN A 211 -9.38 15.53 -7.11
C ASN A 211 -9.58 17.06 -6.91
N ALA A 212 -9.45 17.55 -5.68
CA ALA A 212 -9.68 18.97 -5.37
C ALA A 212 -8.63 19.89 -6.06
N ASN A 213 -9.11 20.93 -6.75
CA ASN A 213 -8.33 22.02 -7.38
C ASN A 213 -7.60 21.73 -8.70
N MET A 214 -8.09 20.81 -9.52
CA MET A 214 -7.39 20.43 -10.75
C MET A 214 -7.98 21.03 -12.03
N SER A 215 -7.10 21.60 -12.86
CA SER A 215 -7.44 22.12 -14.19
C SER A 215 -7.53 21.03 -15.26
N VAL A 216 -6.95 19.84 -15.01
CA VAL A 216 -6.98 18.67 -15.89
C VAL A 216 -7.24 17.43 -15.03
N PRO A 217 -8.29 16.63 -15.27
CA PRO A 217 -8.70 15.55 -14.36
C PRO A 217 -7.72 14.37 -14.37
N PHE A 218 -7.28 13.94 -13.19
CA PHE A 218 -6.64 12.64 -12.98
C PHE A 218 -7.63 11.51 -13.34
N PRO A 219 -7.20 10.32 -13.80
CA PRO A 219 -8.12 9.21 -14.08
C PRO A 219 -9.09 8.96 -12.93
N GLU A 220 -10.36 9.30 -13.15
CA GLU A 220 -11.38 9.25 -12.10
C GLU A 220 -11.88 7.82 -11.91
N PRO A 221 -12.17 7.42 -10.66
CA PRO A 221 -12.75 6.11 -10.38
C PRO A 221 -14.16 6.02 -10.96
N SER A 222 -14.42 4.93 -11.67
CA SER A 222 -15.74 4.55 -12.21
C SER A 222 -16.59 3.77 -11.19
N ASP A 223 -17.84 3.50 -11.55
CA ASP A 223 -18.73 2.62 -10.77
C ASP A 223 -18.15 1.20 -10.63
N GLU A 224 -17.48 0.70 -11.67
CA GLU A 224 -16.78 -0.58 -11.67
C GLU A 224 -15.62 -0.58 -10.66
N ASP A 225 -14.86 0.53 -10.60
CA ASP A 225 -13.76 0.69 -9.65
C ASP A 225 -14.28 0.73 -8.22
N LEU A 226 -15.31 1.54 -7.96
CA LEU A 226 -15.99 1.58 -6.66
C LEU A 226 -16.45 0.17 -6.26
N SER A 227 -17.09 -0.58 -7.16
CA SER A 227 -17.55 -1.95 -6.91
C SER A 227 -16.38 -2.91 -6.59
N ALA A 228 -15.26 -2.78 -7.29
CA ALA A 228 -14.07 -3.59 -7.03
C ALA A 228 -13.40 -3.25 -5.69
N ILE A 229 -13.36 -1.96 -5.33
CA ILE A 229 -12.79 -1.46 -4.08
C ILE A 229 -13.64 -1.92 -2.90
N VAL A 230 -14.97 -1.78 -2.97
CA VAL A 230 -15.85 -2.24 -1.89
C VAL A 230 -15.86 -3.75 -1.72
N SER A 231 -15.37 -4.50 -2.72
CA SER A 231 -15.22 -5.95 -2.60
C SER A 231 -14.12 -6.39 -1.62
N LYS A 232 -13.33 -5.44 -1.08
CA LYS A 232 -12.23 -5.72 -0.14
C LYS A 232 -12.78 -6.03 1.25
N LYS A 233 -12.45 -7.22 1.75
CA LYS A 233 -13.00 -7.76 2.99
C LYS A 233 -12.62 -7.00 4.26
N ALA A 234 -11.54 -6.19 4.23
CA ALA A 234 -11.08 -5.43 5.39
C ALA A 234 -11.51 -3.95 5.35
N LEU A 235 -12.27 -3.55 4.32
CA LEU A 235 -12.57 -2.16 4.04
C LEU A 235 -13.48 -1.55 5.13
N LYS A 236 -13.07 -0.40 5.64
CA LYS A 236 -13.82 0.37 6.65
C LYS A 236 -14.24 1.73 6.13
N CYS A 237 -13.40 2.36 5.32
CA CYS A 237 -13.63 3.72 4.86
C CYS A 237 -13.19 3.88 3.40
N VAL A 238 -14.05 4.50 2.60
CA VAL A 238 -13.70 4.97 1.26
C VAL A 238 -14.09 6.44 1.17
N THR A 239 -13.20 7.26 0.67
CA THR A 239 -13.46 8.67 0.37
C THR A 239 -13.20 8.93 -1.10
N PHE A 240 -14.23 9.39 -1.81
CA PHE A 240 -14.14 9.93 -3.16
C PHE A 240 -14.54 11.40 -3.13
N GLU A 241 -13.66 12.26 -3.62
CA GLU A 241 -13.88 13.68 -3.67
C GLU A 241 -13.69 14.22 -5.09
N ASN A 242 -14.71 14.92 -5.59
CA ASN A 242 -14.81 15.47 -6.94
C ASN A 242 -14.68 14.40 -8.05
N CYS A 243 -15.32 13.24 -7.87
CA CYS A 243 -15.38 12.18 -8.89
C CYS A 243 -16.69 12.30 -9.66
N SER A 244 -16.64 12.56 -10.97
CA SER A 244 -17.80 12.78 -11.84
C SER A 244 -18.37 11.50 -12.46
N LEU A 245 -17.57 10.43 -12.52
CA LEU A 245 -17.96 9.14 -13.12
C LEU A 245 -18.80 8.23 -12.21
N LEU A 246 -18.94 8.58 -10.93
CA LEU A 246 -19.71 7.78 -9.96
C LEU A 246 -21.20 8.08 -10.05
N THR A 247 -22.06 7.09 -10.25
CA THR A 247 -23.52 7.31 -10.38
C THR A 247 -24.28 6.87 -9.12
N PRO A 248 -25.51 7.38 -8.89
CA PRO A 248 -26.37 6.87 -7.80
C PRO A 248 -26.56 5.35 -7.88
N GLU A 249 -26.80 4.81 -9.07
CA GLU A 249 -26.90 3.38 -9.32
C GLU A 249 -25.59 2.64 -9.02
N GLY A 250 -24.45 3.26 -9.34
CA GLY A 250 -23.11 2.79 -8.98
C GLY A 250 -22.94 2.61 -7.48
N VAL A 251 -23.33 3.62 -6.70
CA VAL A 251 -23.30 3.58 -5.23
C VAL A 251 -24.20 2.47 -4.70
N VAL A 252 -25.43 2.34 -5.21
CA VAL A 252 -26.35 1.26 -4.80
C VAL A 252 -25.76 -0.11 -5.11
N ARG A 253 -25.21 -0.31 -6.32
CA ARG A 253 -24.54 -1.58 -6.71
C ARG A 253 -23.35 -1.90 -5.80
N ALA A 254 -22.58 -0.89 -5.40
CA ALA A 254 -21.47 -1.05 -4.48
C ALA A 254 -21.95 -1.54 -3.10
N VAL A 255 -23.04 -0.96 -2.57
CA VAL A 255 -23.65 -1.42 -1.30
C VAL A 255 -24.19 -2.84 -1.43
N GLU A 256 -24.87 -3.18 -2.53
CA GLU A 256 -25.34 -4.55 -2.78
C GLU A 256 -24.20 -5.56 -2.83
N ASN A 257 -23.07 -5.18 -3.44
CA ASN A 257 -21.89 -6.03 -3.51
C ASN A 257 -21.29 -6.27 -2.10
N LEU A 258 -21.24 -5.23 -1.25
CA LEU A 258 -20.84 -5.38 0.16
C LEU A 258 -21.74 -6.36 0.91
N PHE A 259 -23.06 -6.24 0.75
CA PHE A 259 -24.01 -7.16 1.36
C PHE A 259 -23.80 -8.59 0.86
N SER A 260 -23.70 -8.78 -0.45
CA SER A 260 -23.47 -10.09 -1.06
C SER A 260 -22.21 -10.78 -0.50
N ILE A 261 -21.10 -10.04 -0.36
CA ILE A 261 -19.84 -10.57 0.17
C ILE A 261 -19.99 -10.93 1.65
N SER A 262 -20.52 -10.02 2.46
CA SER A 262 -20.71 -10.22 3.90
C SER A 262 -21.64 -11.41 4.17
N ASP A 263 -22.76 -11.49 3.45
CA ASP A 263 -23.78 -12.52 3.62
C ASP A 263 -23.26 -13.90 3.19
N ARG A 264 -22.46 -13.96 2.11
CA ARG A 264 -21.80 -15.19 1.69
C ARG A 264 -20.86 -15.73 2.77
N ILE A 265 -20.02 -14.87 3.35
CA ILE A 265 -19.07 -15.26 4.42
C ILE A 265 -19.81 -15.91 5.60
N ILE A 266 -20.96 -15.34 6.00
CA ILE A 266 -21.78 -15.88 7.08
C ILE A 266 -22.38 -17.23 6.70
N ARG A 267 -22.95 -17.35 5.48
CA ARG A 267 -23.56 -18.60 5.01
C ARG A 267 -22.55 -19.75 4.90
N GLU A 268 -21.32 -19.45 4.51
CA GLU A 268 -20.22 -20.41 4.39
C GLU A 268 -19.65 -20.85 5.76
N GLY A 269 -20.10 -20.26 6.87
CA GLY A 269 -19.67 -20.66 8.22
C GLY A 269 -18.24 -20.25 8.57
N HIS A 270 -17.64 -19.33 7.81
CA HIS A 270 -16.30 -18.80 8.09
C HIS A 270 -16.34 -17.94 9.37
N ARG A 271 -15.96 -18.54 10.51
CA ARG A 271 -15.96 -17.89 11.84
C ARG A 271 -14.95 -16.76 11.99
N GLU A 272 -13.93 -16.68 11.14
CA GLU A 272 -13.06 -15.52 11.02
C GLU A 272 -13.80 -14.40 10.26
N THR A 273 -14.75 -13.78 10.96
CA THR A 273 -15.58 -12.70 10.45
C THR A 273 -14.75 -11.43 10.28
N LEU A 274 -14.44 -11.08 9.03
CA LEU A 274 -13.79 -9.82 8.66
C LEU A 274 -14.75 -8.63 8.74
N PHE A 275 -16.06 -8.87 8.56
CA PHE A 275 -17.13 -7.93 8.86
C PHE A 275 -17.97 -8.47 10.01
N ARG A 276 -17.97 -7.75 11.13
CA ARG A 276 -18.84 -7.98 12.27
C ARG A 276 -20.07 -7.11 12.14
N SER A 277 -21.18 -7.51 12.76
CA SER A 277 -22.38 -6.66 12.84
C SER A 277 -22.15 -5.34 13.60
N THR A 278 -21.04 -5.24 14.33
CA THR A 278 -20.57 -4.01 15.00
C THR A 278 -19.72 -3.12 14.11
N ASP A 279 -19.20 -3.64 12.99
CA ASP A 279 -18.40 -2.85 12.07
C ASP A 279 -19.33 -1.93 11.29
N THR A 280 -18.85 -0.74 10.94
CA THR A 280 -19.60 0.19 10.08
C THR A 280 -18.69 0.59 8.94
N ILE A 281 -19.15 0.32 7.72
CA ILE A 281 -18.45 0.74 6.51
C ILE A 281 -18.93 2.14 6.16
N LYS A 282 -17.98 3.05 5.88
CA LYS A 282 -18.28 4.44 5.54
C LYS A 282 -17.84 4.75 4.12
N LEU A 283 -18.77 5.23 3.30
CA LEU A 283 -18.50 5.73 1.95
C LEU A 283 -18.71 7.25 1.96
N TYR A 284 -17.64 8.03 1.90
CA TYR A 284 -17.68 9.48 1.80
C TYR A 284 -17.58 9.91 0.34
N LEU A 285 -18.62 10.56 -0.17
CA LEU A 285 -18.73 11.05 -1.54
C LEU A 285 -18.91 12.57 -1.48
N ARG A 286 -17.85 13.33 -1.79
CA ARG A 286 -17.80 14.79 -1.57
C ARG A 286 -17.61 15.53 -2.89
N GLY A 287 -18.39 16.56 -3.17
CA GLY A 287 -18.25 17.33 -4.41
C GLY A 287 -18.55 16.51 -5.69
N CYS A 288 -19.13 15.33 -5.56
CA CYS A 288 -19.57 14.48 -6.67
C CYS A 288 -20.93 14.99 -7.17
N ARG A 289 -20.91 15.92 -8.13
CA ARG A 289 -22.08 16.75 -8.52
C ARG A 289 -23.31 15.97 -8.96
N GLN A 290 -23.15 14.75 -9.45
CA GLN A 290 -24.20 13.85 -9.89
C GLN A 290 -24.85 13.05 -8.75
N LEU A 291 -24.25 13.06 -7.56
CA LEU A 291 -24.77 12.37 -6.37
C LEU A 291 -25.55 13.34 -5.47
N GLN A 292 -26.48 14.09 -6.06
CA GLN A 292 -27.32 15.03 -5.32
C GLN A 292 -28.32 14.28 -4.42
N LYS A 293 -28.86 14.98 -3.42
CA LYS A 293 -29.81 14.41 -2.46
C LYS A 293 -31.03 13.82 -3.17
N GLU A 294 -31.61 14.57 -4.10
CA GLU A 294 -32.82 14.20 -4.83
C GLU A 294 -32.57 12.93 -5.66
N GLU A 295 -31.45 12.87 -6.37
CA GLU A 295 -31.05 11.71 -7.18
C GLU A 295 -30.83 10.46 -6.32
N MET A 296 -30.12 10.62 -5.20
CA MET A 296 -29.85 9.52 -4.26
C MET A 296 -31.09 9.08 -3.47
N MET A 297 -32.12 9.93 -3.37
CA MET A 297 -33.42 9.57 -2.79
C MET A 297 -34.35 8.91 -3.80
N ALA A 298 -34.17 9.19 -5.09
CA ALA A 298 -34.98 8.61 -6.17
C ALA A 298 -34.50 7.20 -6.59
N VAL A 299 -33.22 6.88 -6.37
CA VAL A 299 -32.67 5.56 -6.72
C VAL A 299 -33.30 4.45 -5.88
N ARG A 300 -33.41 3.26 -6.48
CA ARG A 300 -33.92 2.06 -5.78
C ARG A 300 -33.08 1.73 -4.55
N ARG A 301 -33.71 1.19 -3.51
CA ARG A 301 -32.97 0.63 -2.36
C ARG A 301 -32.10 -0.56 -2.78
N PRO A 302 -30.94 -0.77 -2.11
CA PRO A 302 -30.14 -1.96 -2.31
C PRO A 302 -30.93 -3.24 -2.02
N THR A 303 -30.75 -4.24 -2.88
CA THR A 303 -31.28 -5.59 -2.65
C THR A 303 -30.62 -6.18 -1.41
N GLY A 304 -31.45 -6.73 -0.51
CA GLY A 304 -30.96 -7.29 0.75
C GLY A 304 -30.80 -6.27 1.86
N ASP A 305 -31.22 -5.02 1.67
CA ASP A 305 -31.34 -4.00 2.72
C ASP A 305 -32.51 -4.29 3.68
N VAL A 306 -32.34 -4.00 4.96
CA VAL A 306 -33.41 -4.02 5.96
C VAL A 306 -34.30 -2.82 5.66
N ALA A 307 -35.58 -3.06 5.41
CA ALA A 307 -36.56 -2.01 5.17
C ALA A 307 -36.84 -1.22 6.46
N ASP A 308 -35.92 -0.34 6.83
CA ASP A 308 -36.13 0.68 7.85
C ASP A 308 -36.90 1.86 7.24
N ASP A 309 -37.86 2.43 7.99
CA ASP A 309 -38.78 3.47 7.52
C ASP A 309 -38.07 4.81 7.20
N LEU A 310 -36.84 5.01 7.70
CA LEU A 310 -36.05 6.24 7.54
C LEU A 310 -34.55 5.92 7.33
N PRO A 311 -34.12 5.54 6.11
CA PRO A 311 -32.71 5.23 5.86
C PRO A 311 -31.83 6.47 5.75
N PHE A 312 -32.40 7.68 5.77
CA PHE A 312 -31.67 8.93 5.62
C PHE A 312 -31.72 9.79 6.88
N ARG A 313 -30.60 10.43 7.17
CA ARG A 313 -30.49 11.49 8.17
C ARG A 313 -29.55 12.58 7.67
N THR A 314 -29.60 13.73 8.31
CA THR A 314 -28.62 14.81 8.10
C THR A 314 -27.65 14.81 9.27
N ASP A 315 -26.36 14.95 8.98
CA ASP A 315 -25.28 15.11 9.96
C ASP A 315 -24.46 16.35 9.60
N GLY A 316 -24.85 17.50 10.15
CA GLY A 316 -24.38 18.80 9.69
C GLY A 316 -24.74 19.03 8.22
N ASP A 317 -23.73 19.31 7.40
CA ASP A 317 -23.87 19.54 5.95
C ASP A 317 -23.85 18.23 5.13
N LEU A 318 -23.86 17.07 5.80
CA LEU A 318 -23.82 15.76 5.14
C LEU A 318 -25.22 15.15 5.08
N LEU A 319 -25.60 14.67 3.91
CA LEU A 319 -26.66 13.66 3.79
C LEU A 319 -26.05 12.29 4.11
N VAL A 320 -26.65 11.56 5.05
CA VAL A 320 -26.22 10.21 5.43
C VAL A 320 -27.31 9.22 5.08
N LEU A 321 -27.00 8.27 4.21
CA LEU A 321 -27.84 7.13 3.86
C LEU A 321 -27.27 5.89 4.56
N THR A 322 -28.01 5.35 5.51
CA THR A 322 -27.62 4.13 6.22
C THR A 322 -28.39 2.95 5.65
N PHE A 323 -27.64 1.98 5.13
CA PHE A 323 -28.16 0.70 4.67
C PHE A 323 -27.68 -0.40 5.60
N LYS A 324 -28.47 -1.47 5.71
CA LYS A 324 -28.13 -2.60 6.58
C LYS A 324 -28.48 -3.91 5.91
N SER A 325 -27.53 -4.86 5.82
CA SER A 325 -27.86 -6.18 5.26
C SER A 325 -28.92 -6.90 6.11
N THR A 326 -29.87 -7.56 5.45
CA THR A 326 -30.89 -8.43 6.05
C THR A 326 -30.31 -9.66 6.72
N VAL A 327 -29.20 -10.20 6.21
CA VAL A 327 -28.57 -11.43 6.71
C VAL A 327 -27.45 -11.10 7.68
N SER A 328 -26.41 -10.40 7.21
CA SER A 328 -25.24 -10.08 8.04
C SER A 328 -25.46 -8.97 9.04
N ARG A 329 -26.53 -8.17 8.86
CA ARG A 329 -26.79 -6.98 9.67
C ARG A 329 -25.66 -5.96 9.61
N LEU A 330 -24.74 -6.07 8.63
CA LEU A 330 -23.64 -5.14 8.40
C LEU A 330 -24.20 -3.77 8.02
N PRO A 331 -23.96 -2.72 8.81
CA PRO A 331 -24.31 -1.36 8.44
C PRO A 331 -23.28 -0.75 7.47
N VAL A 332 -23.81 -0.07 6.45
CA VAL A 332 -23.06 0.73 5.48
C VAL A 332 -23.64 2.13 5.46
N ASP A 333 -22.84 3.11 5.87
CA ASP A 333 -23.20 4.51 5.87
C ASP A 333 -22.59 5.20 4.63
N VAL A 334 -23.43 5.78 3.79
CA VAL A 334 -23.03 6.61 2.65
C VAL A 334 -23.23 8.07 3.04
N TYR A 335 -22.12 8.80 3.13
CA TYR A 335 -22.06 10.22 3.46
C TYR A 335 -21.87 11.01 2.18
N ILE A 336 -22.75 11.97 1.92
CA ILE A 336 -22.73 12.80 0.72
C ILE A 336 -22.59 14.26 1.14
N LYS A 337 -21.57 14.95 0.62
CA LYS A 337 -21.29 16.37 0.85
C LYS A 337 -21.38 17.16 -0.46
N ASP A 338 -21.92 18.37 -0.37
CA ASP A 338 -22.21 19.32 -1.46
C ASP A 338 -23.51 19.03 -2.23
N THR A 339 -24.64 19.15 -1.53
CA THR A 339 -25.98 19.22 -2.13
C THR A 339 -26.37 20.66 -2.47
N ALA A 340 -25.47 21.41 -3.13
CA ALA A 340 -25.76 22.77 -3.60
C ALA A 340 -26.70 22.75 -4.81
#